data_AF-A0A8C3WIK7-F1
#
_entry.id   AF-A0A8C3WIK7-F1
#
_cell.length_a   1.000
_cell.length_b   1.000
_cell.length_c   1.000
_cell.angle_alpha   90.00
_cell.angle_beta   90.00
_cell.angle_gamma   90.00
#
_symmetry.space_group_name_H-M   'P 1'
#
loop_
_entity.id
_entity.type
_entity.pdbx_description
1 polymer ?
#
loop_
_entity_poly.entity_id
_entity_poly.type
_entity_poly.pdbx_seq_one_letter_code
_entity_poly.pdbx_strand_id
1 'polypeptide(L)'
;MSSGDGHQSQALTKPPFTEVQASALVESVFGLKVSKIQPLPSYDDQNFHVCISRAKDTTDGPSEYVLKISNTESSKNADLIEVQSHIIMYLRAAGFPTASVCRTKGDNITSLVSVDSGSEVKSYLVRLLTYLPGRPIAEIPISPQLLYEIGKLAAKLDKTLEKFHHPKLRSLHRENFIWNLKNVPLLEKHLPALGQNQNREIVEQVLQLFKDEVMTKLSHFRE
;
A
#
# COMPACT_ATOMS: atom_id res chain seq x y z
N MET A 1 41.47 1.00 -17.90
CA MET A 1 40.53 2.13 -17.72
C MET A 1 39.16 1.53 -17.46
N SER A 2 38.79 1.43 -16.19
CA SER A 2 37.57 0.75 -15.73
C SER A 2 36.45 1.78 -15.69
N SER A 3 35.55 1.71 -16.66
CA SER A 3 34.36 2.56 -16.76
C SER A 3 33.33 2.09 -15.73
N GLY A 4 32.84 3.03 -14.94
CA GLY A 4 32.13 2.76 -13.70
C GLY A 4 30.71 2.22 -13.86
N ASP A 5 30.38 1.29 -12.96
CA ASP A 5 29.02 1.11 -12.51
C ASP A 5 28.80 2.02 -11.31
N GLY A 6 28.29 3.22 -11.60
CA GLY A 6 27.62 4.02 -10.60
C GLY A 6 26.40 3.24 -10.13
N HIS A 7 26.53 2.53 -9.00
CA HIS A 7 25.38 2.23 -8.16
C HIS A 7 24.75 3.58 -7.81
N GLN A 8 23.78 4.04 -8.61
CA GLN A 8 22.86 5.07 -8.18
C GLN A 8 22.20 4.52 -6.92
N SER A 9 22.64 5.02 -5.78
CA SER A 9 21.98 4.81 -4.49
C SER A 9 20.54 5.24 -4.72
N GLN A 10 19.65 4.26 -4.87
CA GLN A 10 18.25 4.52 -5.15
C GLN A 10 17.74 5.31 -3.95
N ALA A 11 17.45 6.60 -4.17
CA ALA A 11 17.09 7.51 -3.09
C ALA A 11 15.99 6.86 -2.24
N LEU A 12 16.21 6.77 -0.92
CA LEU A 12 15.24 6.17 -0.01
C LEU A 12 13.88 6.83 -0.23
N THR A 13 12.97 6.08 -0.84
CA THR A 13 11.59 6.51 -1.12
C THR A 13 10.75 6.43 0.15
N LYS A 14 11.13 5.53 1.05
CA LYS A 14 10.45 5.29 2.32
C LYS A 14 10.49 6.52 3.23
N PRO A 15 9.35 6.94 3.79
CA PRO A 15 9.32 8.04 4.74
C PRO A 15 10.11 7.70 6.01
N PRO A 16 10.98 8.59 6.50
CA PRO A 16 11.79 8.35 7.69
C PRO A 16 11.20 9.02 8.95
N PHE A 17 9.88 8.99 9.15
CA PHE A 17 9.27 9.67 10.31
C PHE A 17 9.55 8.87 11.59
N THR A 18 9.90 9.59 12.64
CA THR A 18 9.93 9.04 14.01
C THR A 18 8.51 8.98 14.61
N GLU A 19 8.34 8.23 15.69
CA GLU A 19 7.07 8.18 16.44
C GLU A 19 6.61 9.56 16.92
N VAL A 20 7.54 10.42 17.34
CA VAL A 20 7.26 11.79 17.78
C VAL A 20 6.75 12.64 16.61
N GLN A 21 7.42 12.58 15.45
CA GLN A 21 6.98 13.30 14.25
C GLN A 21 5.64 12.77 13.73
N ALA A 22 5.44 11.46 13.74
CA ALA A 22 4.18 10.83 13.34
C ALA A 22 3.03 11.20 14.29
N SER A 23 3.28 11.31 15.60
CA SER A 23 2.29 11.79 16.57
C SER A 23 1.89 13.24 16.30
N ALA A 24 2.88 14.13 16.13
CA ALA A 24 2.64 15.53 15.80
C ALA A 24 1.89 15.69 14.47
N LEU A 25 2.17 14.83 13.49
CA LEU A 25 1.47 14.78 12.21
C LEU A 25 -0.01 14.40 12.41
N VAL A 26 -0.32 13.40 13.24
CA VAL A 26 -1.71 13.03 13.54
C VAL A 26 -2.47 14.19 14.20
N GLU A 27 -1.88 14.81 15.21
CA GLU A 27 -2.50 15.90 15.96
C GLU A 27 -2.72 17.15 15.11
N SER A 28 -1.73 17.52 14.28
CA SER A 28 -1.81 18.68 13.41
C SER A 28 -2.81 18.49 12.28
N VAL A 29 -2.74 17.38 11.54
CA VAL A 29 -3.55 17.13 10.33
C VAL A 29 -4.95 16.63 10.64
N PHE A 30 -5.12 15.76 11.65
CA PHE A 30 -6.39 15.10 11.96
C PHE A 30 -7.04 15.58 13.26
N GLY A 31 -6.30 16.29 14.12
CA GLY A 31 -6.87 16.86 15.35
C GLY A 31 -7.11 15.85 16.47
N LEU A 32 -6.50 14.67 16.36
CA LEU A 32 -6.66 13.60 17.34
C LEU A 32 -5.45 13.56 18.26
N LYS A 33 -5.66 13.78 19.56
CA LYS A 33 -4.59 13.73 20.57
C LYS A 33 -4.07 12.31 20.71
N VAL A 34 -2.80 12.08 20.42
CA VAL A 34 -2.19 10.75 20.45
C VAL A 34 -1.86 10.35 21.89
N SER A 35 -2.31 9.18 22.32
CA SER A 35 -1.95 8.59 23.63
C SER A 35 -0.79 7.59 23.49
N LYS A 36 -0.75 6.85 22.40
CA LYS A 36 0.31 5.90 22.06
C LYS A 36 0.43 5.78 20.55
N ILE A 37 1.65 5.66 20.05
CA ILE A 37 1.92 5.34 18.66
C ILE A 37 3.00 4.26 18.60
N GLN A 38 2.96 3.39 17.60
CA GLN A 38 3.99 2.39 17.37
C GLN A 38 4.08 2.08 15.86
N PRO A 39 5.28 1.83 15.31
CA PRO A 39 5.42 1.44 13.92
C PRO A 39 4.73 0.10 13.64
N LEU A 40 4.14 0.00 12.45
CA LEU A 40 3.66 -1.25 11.89
C LEU A 40 4.60 -1.74 10.78
N PRO A 41 4.66 -3.06 10.51
CA PRO A 41 5.35 -3.59 9.35
C PRO A 41 4.95 -2.85 8.07
N SER A 42 5.95 -2.46 7.29
CA SER A 42 5.76 -1.65 6.10
C SER A 42 6.94 -1.84 5.14
N TYR A 43 6.67 -1.73 3.84
CA TYR A 43 7.68 -1.87 2.78
C TYR A 43 8.11 -0.49 2.30
N ASP A 44 7.64 -0.05 1.13
CA ASP A 44 7.94 1.29 0.58
C ASP A 44 7.33 2.42 1.41
N ASP A 45 6.12 2.24 1.94
CA ASP A 45 5.45 3.23 2.78
C ASP A 45 5.88 3.13 4.25
N GLN A 46 5.38 4.04 5.09
CA GLN A 46 5.50 3.94 6.55
C GLN A 46 4.11 3.92 7.19
N ASN A 47 3.88 2.95 8.07
CA ASN A 47 2.61 2.76 8.75
C ASN A 47 2.81 2.83 10.26
N PHE A 48 1.88 3.43 10.98
CA PHE A 48 1.86 3.44 12.44
C PHE A 48 0.50 3.03 12.96
N HIS A 49 0.48 2.23 14.01
CA HIS A 49 -0.69 2.03 14.84
C HIS A 49 -0.79 3.18 15.84
N VAL A 50 -1.94 3.85 15.89
CA VAL A 50 -2.17 5.07 16.66
C VAL A 50 -3.34 4.85 17.61
N CYS A 51 -3.10 4.98 18.91
CA CYS A 51 -4.13 5.08 19.92
C CYS A 51 -4.32 6.54 20.30
N ILE A 52 -5.56 6.99 20.46
CA ILE A 52 -5.88 8.38 20.83
C ILE A 52 -6.32 8.47 22.29
N SER A 53 -6.09 9.62 22.91
CA SER A 53 -6.69 9.97 24.20
C SER A 53 -8.16 10.33 23.98
N ARG A 54 -9.08 9.69 24.70
CA ARG A 54 -10.49 10.14 24.73
C ARG A 54 -10.69 11.22 25.78
N ALA A 55 -11.50 12.23 25.46
CA ALA A 55 -12.02 13.13 26.49
C ALA A 55 -13.06 12.36 27.32
N LYS A 56 -13.21 12.71 28.60
CA LYS A 56 -14.10 11.99 29.53
C LYS A 56 -15.57 11.96 29.06
N ASP A 57 -15.95 12.91 28.21
CA ASP A 57 -17.35 13.11 27.80
C ASP A 57 -17.63 12.60 26.36
N THR A 58 -16.64 12.05 25.66
CA THR A 58 -16.81 11.48 24.31
C THR A 58 -16.41 9.99 24.28
N THR A 59 -17.40 9.12 24.46
CA THR A 59 -17.23 7.66 24.38
C THR A 59 -17.49 7.09 22.99
N ASP A 60 -18.14 7.86 22.11
CA ASP A 60 -18.53 7.39 20.78
C ASP A 60 -17.41 7.57 19.75
N GLY A 61 -17.13 6.50 19.01
CA GLY A 61 -16.15 6.47 17.91
C GLY A 61 -14.90 5.63 18.18
N PRO A 62 -14.09 5.37 17.15
CA PRO A 62 -12.89 4.55 17.26
C PRO A 62 -11.81 5.21 18.16
N SER A 63 -11.09 4.41 18.94
CA SER A 63 -9.93 4.85 19.73
C SER A 63 -8.59 4.52 19.08
N GLU A 64 -8.61 3.72 18.02
CA GLU A 64 -7.43 3.15 17.38
C GLU A 64 -7.48 3.37 15.87
N TYR A 65 -6.34 3.73 15.30
CA TYR A 65 -6.18 4.14 13.92
C TYR A 65 -4.87 3.59 13.32
N VAL A 66 -4.79 3.63 12.00
CA VAL A 66 -3.57 3.40 11.23
C VAL A 66 -3.24 4.68 10.47
N LEU A 67 -2.14 5.33 10.85
CA LEU A 67 -1.54 6.38 10.04
C LEU A 67 -0.74 5.72 8.91
N LYS A 68 -1.04 6.07 7.66
CA LYS A 68 -0.25 5.68 6.50
C LYS A 68 0.41 6.91 5.90
N ILE A 69 1.73 6.87 5.77
CA ILE A 69 2.56 7.86 5.12
C ILE A 69 3.09 7.22 3.84
N SER A 70 2.63 7.70 2.70
CA SER A 70 3.02 7.16 1.39
C SER A 70 4.46 7.56 1.07
N ASN A 71 5.23 6.71 0.41
CA ASN A 71 6.57 7.03 -0.07
C ASN A 71 6.59 8.23 -1.04
N THR A 72 7.77 8.83 -1.24
CA THR A 72 7.90 10.06 -2.05
C THR A 72 7.43 9.88 -3.50
N GLU A 73 7.67 8.70 -4.10
CA GLU A 73 7.28 8.44 -5.50
C GLU A 73 5.76 8.29 -5.63
N SER A 74 5.14 7.50 -4.75
CA SER A 74 3.69 7.32 -4.73
C SER A 74 2.96 8.61 -4.35
N SER A 75 3.61 9.48 -3.57
CA SER A 75 3.08 10.80 -3.19
C SER A 75 2.97 11.78 -4.36
N LYS A 76 3.65 11.52 -5.49
CA LYS A 76 3.48 12.29 -6.73
C LYS A 76 2.15 11.98 -7.44
N ASN A 77 1.47 10.89 -7.08
CA ASN A 77 0.23 10.45 -7.70
C ASN A 77 -0.91 10.44 -6.67
N ALA A 78 -1.47 11.62 -6.40
CA ALA A 78 -2.61 11.77 -5.48
C ALA A 78 -3.85 11.00 -5.94
N ASP A 79 -4.06 10.93 -7.25
CA ASP A 79 -5.20 10.22 -7.86
C ASP A 79 -5.20 8.72 -7.52
N LEU A 80 -4.01 8.09 -7.46
CA LEU A 80 -3.88 6.69 -7.04
C LEU A 80 -4.36 6.49 -5.60
N ILE A 81 -3.94 7.36 -4.67
CA ILE A 81 -4.29 7.26 -3.25
C ILE A 81 -5.77 7.60 -3.01
N GLU A 82 -6.30 8.54 -3.79
CA GLU A 82 -7.72 8.90 -3.79
C GLU A 82 -8.59 7.70 -4.21
N VAL A 83 -8.28 7.06 -5.34
CA VAL A 83 -9.04 5.90 -5.83
C VAL A 83 -8.99 4.76 -4.81
N GLN A 84 -7.82 4.46 -4.22
CA GLN A 84 -7.70 3.45 -3.17
C GLN A 84 -8.60 3.75 -1.96
N SER A 85 -8.67 5.01 -1.54
CA SER A 85 -9.51 5.43 -0.42
C SER A 85 -11.00 5.32 -0.76
N HIS A 86 -11.39 5.64 -1.99
CA HIS A 86 -12.77 5.45 -2.46
C HIS A 86 -13.17 3.98 -2.57
N ILE A 87 -12.25 3.09 -2.97
CA ILE A 87 -12.48 1.65 -2.96
C ILE A 87 -12.79 1.16 -1.54
N ILE A 88 -12.02 1.60 -0.54
CA ILE A 88 -12.26 1.25 0.87
C ILE A 88 -13.65 1.69 1.32
N MET A 89 -14.05 2.93 1.01
CA MET A 89 -15.36 3.49 1.34
C MET A 89 -16.50 2.74 0.64
N TYR A 90 -16.34 2.45 -0.66
CA TYR A 90 -17.32 1.70 -1.45
C TYR A 90 -17.52 0.28 -0.91
N LEU A 91 -16.45 -0.44 -0.61
CA LEU A 91 -16.53 -1.79 -0.04
C LEU A 91 -17.20 -1.77 1.33
N ARG A 92 -16.92 -0.76 2.16
CA ARG A 92 -17.61 -0.59 3.44
C ARG A 92 -19.12 -0.42 3.25
N ALA A 93 -19.52 0.44 2.31
CA ALA A 93 -20.94 0.64 1.99
C ALA A 93 -21.61 -0.63 1.45
N ALA A 94 -20.84 -1.51 0.78
CA ALA A 94 -21.27 -2.84 0.37
C ALA A 94 -21.24 -3.90 1.49
N GLY A 95 -20.97 -3.50 2.73
CA GLY A 95 -21.00 -4.37 3.92
C GLY A 95 -19.72 -5.19 4.16
N PHE A 96 -18.60 -4.81 3.55
CA PHE A 96 -17.31 -5.42 3.88
C PHE A 96 -16.75 -4.82 5.19
N PRO A 97 -16.07 -5.62 6.02
CA PRO A 97 -15.45 -5.15 7.26
C PRO A 97 -14.12 -4.43 6.97
N THR A 98 -14.18 -3.33 6.22
CA THR A 98 -13.00 -2.50 5.92
C THR A 98 -12.84 -1.37 6.94
N ALA A 99 -11.59 -0.91 7.11
CA ALA A 99 -11.30 0.30 7.84
C ALA A 99 -12.06 1.51 7.27
N SER A 100 -12.38 2.50 8.10
CA SER A 100 -12.96 3.77 7.64
C SER A 100 -11.84 4.76 7.31
N VAL A 101 -11.99 5.50 6.21
CA VAL A 101 -11.11 6.62 5.88
C VAL A 101 -11.50 7.80 6.75
N CYS A 102 -10.54 8.32 7.52
CA CYS A 102 -10.76 9.46 8.41
C CYS A 102 -10.47 10.77 7.67
N ARG A 103 -11.30 11.78 7.91
CA ARG A 103 -11.13 13.12 7.34
C ARG A 103 -10.05 13.89 8.10
N THR A 104 -9.30 14.72 7.39
CA THR A 104 -8.41 15.73 7.98
C THR A 104 -9.24 16.87 8.58
N LYS A 105 -8.61 17.78 9.34
CA LYS A 105 -9.26 19.01 9.82
C LYS A 105 -9.83 19.88 8.68
N GLY A 106 -9.23 19.80 7.50
CA GLY A 106 -9.69 20.48 6.28
C GLY A 106 -10.71 19.68 5.47
N ASP A 107 -11.32 18.65 6.05
CA ASP A 107 -12.33 17.77 5.44
C ASP A 107 -11.86 17.00 4.17
N ASN A 108 -10.55 16.77 4.06
CA ASN A 108 -9.97 15.96 2.98
C ASN A 108 -9.75 14.51 3.43
N ILE A 109 -9.68 13.57 2.49
CA ILE A 109 -9.35 12.15 2.76
C ILE A 109 -7.84 11.89 2.89
N THR A 110 -7.02 12.84 2.44
CA THR A 110 -5.55 12.82 2.45
C THR A 110 -5.02 14.22 2.74
N SER A 111 -3.79 14.32 3.22
CA SER A 111 -3.03 15.58 3.26
C SER A 111 -1.67 15.39 2.63
N LEU A 112 -1.18 16.38 1.87
CA LEU A 112 0.21 16.43 1.45
C LEU A 112 1.00 17.16 2.53
N VAL A 113 2.08 16.54 3.03
CA VAL A 113 2.97 17.17 4.01
C VAL A 113 4.39 17.23 3.46
N SER A 114 5.02 18.38 3.58
CA SER A 114 6.39 18.62 3.14
C SER A 114 7.32 18.63 4.34
N VAL A 115 8.43 17.89 4.23
CA VAL A 115 9.47 17.79 5.25
C VAL A 115 10.77 18.27 4.63
N ASP A 116 11.35 19.30 5.25
CA ASP A 116 12.67 19.80 4.89
C ASP A 116 13.74 19.02 5.68
N SER A 117 14.62 18.30 4.97
CA SER A 117 15.76 17.60 5.57
C SER A 117 17.06 18.41 5.50
N GLY A 118 17.00 19.70 5.19
CA GLY A 118 18.14 20.60 4.99
C GLY A 118 18.84 20.44 3.64
N SER A 119 18.80 19.25 3.06
CA SER A 119 19.34 18.95 1.72
C SER A 119 18.28 18.94 0.61
N GLU A 120 17.03 18.63 0.94
CA GLU A 120 15.91 18.55 0.00
C GLU A 120 14.59 18.68 0.78
N VAL A 121 13.57 19.26 0.14
CA VAL A 121 12.19 19.22 0.63
C VAL A 121 11.48 18.05 -0.01
N LYS A 122 11.08 17.05 0.79
CA LYS A 122 10.33 15.88 0.34
C LYS A 122 8.88 15.99 0.75
N SER A 123 7.97 15.60 -0.15
CA SER A 123 6.53 15.64 0.12
C SER A 123 5.94 14.24 0.21
N TYR A 124 5.04 14.06 1.17
CA TYR A 124 4.44 12.77 1.52
C TYR A 124 2.92 12.90 1.60
N LEU A 125 2.18 12.02 0.92
CA LEU A 125 0.73 11.90 1.08
C LEU A 125 0.42 11.07 2.32
N VAL A 126 -0.33 11.66 3.24
CA VAL A 126 -0.72 11.04 4.50
C VAL A 126 -2.22 10.81 4.53
N ARG A 127 -2.64 9.66 5.07
CA ARG A 127 -4.05 9.35 5.37
C ARG A 127 -4.15 8.60 6.69
N LEU A 128 -5.31 8.71 7.30
CA LEU A 128 -5.63 8.02 8.54
C LEU A 128 -6.81 7.09 8.31
N LEU A 129 -6.67 5.84 8.73
CA LEU A 129 -7.70 4.82 8.65
C LEU A 129 -8.06 4.37 10.07
N THR A 130 -9.28 3.93 10.33
CA THR A 130 -9.57 3.26 11.61
C THR A 130 -8.81 1.94 11.70
N TYR A 131 -8.35 1.57 12.89
CA TYR A 131 -7.74 0.25 13.09
C TYR A 131 -8.80 -0.84 12.93
N LEU A 132 -8.44 -1.92 12.23
CA LEU A 132 -9.30 -3.09 12.07
C LEU A 132 -8.83 -4.16 13.06
N PRO A 133 -9.59 -4.45 14.13
CA PRO A 133 -9.20 -5.47 15.10
C PRO A 133 -9.25 -6.84 14.45
N GLY A 134 -8.25 -7.66 14.73
CA GLY A 134 -8.16 -9.02 14.19
C GLY A 134 -6.78 -9.61 14.38
N ARG A 135 -6.62 -10.85 13.90
CA ARG A 135 -5.32 -11.54 13.85
C ARG A 135 -4.92 -11.75 12.39
N PRO A 136 -3.68 -11.39 11.99
CA PRO A 136 -3.18 -11.72 10.67
C PRO A 136 -3.27 -13.22 10.37
N ILE A 137 -3.62 -13.58 9.13
CA ILE A 137 -3.74 -14.99 8.73
C ILE A 137 -2.41 -15.76 8.89
N ALA A 138 -1.28 -15.06 8.76
CA ALA A 138 0.05 -15.64 8.96
C ALA A 138 0.31 -16.10 10.42
N GLU A 139 -0.48 -15.64 11.39
CA GLU A 139 -0.32 -15.95 12.82
C GLU A 139 -1.27 -17.05 13.30
N ILE A 140 -2.12 -17.59 12.42
CA ILE A 140 -3.07 -18.65 12.77
C ILE A 140 -2.82 -19.92 11.95
N PRO A 141 -3.12 -21.11 12.49
CA PRO A 141 -3.01 -22.35 11.74
C PRO A 141 -3.90 -22.33 10.49
N ILE A 142 -3.32 -22.69 9.35
CA ILE A 142 -4.06 -22.82 8.10
C ILE A 142 -4.90 -24.10 8.13
N SER A 143 -6.18 -23.97 7.79
CA SER A 143 -7.11 -25.09 7.66
C SER A 143 -7.85 -25.05 6.32
N PRO A 144 -8.35 -26.19 5.81
CA PRO A 144 -9.17 -26.21 4.60
C PRO A 144 -10.38 -25.27 4.66
N GLN A 145 -11.03 -25.18 5.82
CA GLN A 145 -12.16 -24.26 6.02
C GLN A 145 -11.73 -22.79 5.90
N LEU A 146 -10.59 -22.43 6.48
CA LEU A 146 -10.06 -21.06 6.37
C LEU A 146 -9.75 -20.70 4.91
N LEU A 147 -9.13 -21.61 4.16
CA LEU A 147 -8.86 -21.41 2.73
C LEU A 147 -10.15 -21.25 1.92
N TYR A 148 -11.19 -22.04 2.22
CA TYR A 148 -12.50 -21.88 1.60
C TYR A 148 -13.12 -20.51 1.86
N GLU A 149 -13.10 -20.03 3.11
CA GLU A 149 -13.63 -18.70 3.44
C GLU A 149 -12.81 -17.56 2.80
N ILE A 150 -11.49 -17.70 2.70
CA ILE A 150 -10.64 -16.74 1.97
C ILE A 150 -11.05 -16.69 0.49
N GLY A 151 -11.21 -17.85 -0.16
CA GLY A 151 -11.64 -17.92 -1.55
C GLY A 151 -13.03 -17.31 -1.77
N LYS A 152 -13.98 -17.59 -0.87
CA LYS A 152 -15.32 -17.01 -0.90
C LYS A 152 -15.29 -15.49 -0.73
N LEU A 153 -14.48 -14.99 0.20
CA LEU A 153 -14.28 -13.55 0.40
C LEU A 153 -13.65 -12.89 -0.83
N ALA A 154 -12.61 -13.48 -1.41
CA ALA A 154 -11.95 -12.99 -2.61
C ALA A 154 -12.93 -12.92 -3.80
N ALA A 155 -13.73 -13.97 -4.02
CA ALA A 155 -14.74 -13.98 -5.07
C ALA A 155 -15.85 -12.93 -4.85
N LYS A 156 -16.28 -12.72 -3.60
CA LYS A 156 -17.25 -11.67 -3.27
C LYS A 156 -16.67 -10.28 -3.49
N LEU A 157 -15.42 -10.05 -3.08
CA LEU A 157 -14.70 -8.80 -3.27
C LEU A 157 -14.61 -8.47 -4.76
N ASP A 158 -14.16 -9.43 -5.56
CA ASP A 158 -14.03 -9.31 -7.02
C ASP A 158 -15.35 -8.87 -7.69
N LYS A 159 -16.42 -9.64 -7.48
CA LYS A 159 -17.76 -9.31 -8.01
C LYS A 159 -18.31 -7.97 -7.53
N THR A 160 -17.95 -7.54 -6.34
CA THR A 160 -18.40 -6.25 -5.81
C THR A 160 -17.66 -5.10 -6.50
N LEU A 161 -16.36 -5.26 -6.73
CA LEU A 161 -15.51 -4.27 -7.39
C LEU A 161 -15.80 -4.12 -8.89
N GLU A 162 -16.39 -5.11 -9.55
CA GLU A 162 -16.87 -4.97 -10.94
C GLU A 162 -17.86 -3.80 -11.12
N LYS A 163 -18.58 -3.42 -10.06
CA LYS A 163 -19.54 -2.31 -10.05
C LYS A 163 -18.96 -1.01 -9.51
N PHE A 164 -17.68 -0.98 -9.16
CA PHE A 164 -17.02 0.22 -8.68
C PHE A 164 -16.69 1.15 -9.85
N HIS A 165 -17.11 2.41 -9.75
CA HIS A 165 -16.81 3.43 -10.74
C HIS A 165 -16.12 4.63 -10.08
N HIS A 166 -15.07 5.13 -10.72
CA HIS A 166 -14.38 6.34 -10.29
C HIS A 166 -13.79 7.07 -11.51
N PRO A 167 -13.89 8.41 -11.62
CA PRO A 167 -13.36 9.16 -12.77
C PRO A 167 -11.87 8.93 -13.01
N LYS A 168 -11.12 8.70 -11.93
CA LYS A 168 -9.67 8.53 -11.92
C LYS A 168 -9.22 7.06 -11.95
N LEU A 169 -10.09 6.09 -12.25
CA LEU A 169 -9.77 4.65 -12.18
C LEU A 169 -8.50 4.28 -13.00
N ARG A 170 -8.21 5.02 -14.07
CA ARG A 170 -6.99 4.85 -14.87
C ARG A 170 -5.70 4.99 -14.06
N SER A 171 -5.71 5.72 -12.94
CA SER A 171 -4.53 5.87 -12.06
C SER A 171 -4.08 4.55 -11.42
N LEU A 172 -4.95 3.52 -11.38
CA LEU A 172 -4.59 2.18 -10.93
C LEU A 172 -3.73 1.42 -11.95
N HIS A 173 -3.77 1.79 -13.24
CA HIS A 173 -2.96 1.16 -14.28
C HIS A 173 -1.53 1.68 -14.18
N ARG A 174 -0.64 0.82 -13.69
CA ARG A 174 0.77 1.13 -13.47
C ARG A 174 1.59 0.18 -14.33
N GLU A 175 1.86 0.60 -15.57
CA GLU A 175 2.43 -0.26 -16.63
C GLU A 175 3.66 -1.04 -16.18
N ASN A 176 4.62 -0.40 -15.50
CA ASN A 176 5.87 -1.05 -15.05
C ASN A 176 5.90 -1.37 -13.55
N PHE A 177 4.73 -1.52 -12.91
CA PHE A 177 4.69 -1.86 -11.50
C PHE A 177 5.11 -3.32 -11.29
N ILE A 178 6.22 -3.52 -10.57
CA ILE A 178 6.85 -4.83 -10.39
C ILE A 178 5.96 -5.87 -9.68
N TRP A 179 4.93 -5.43 -8.96
CA TRP A 179 3.97 -6.31 -8.29
C TRP A 179 2.74 -6.63 -9.15
N ASN A 180 2.68 -6.12 -10.38
CA ASN A 180 1.69 -6.58 -11.36
C ASN A 180 2.20 -7.89 -11.99
N LEU A 181 1.43 -8.96 -11.89
CA LEU A 181 1.81 -10.28 -12.43
C LEU A 181 1.96 -10.30 -13.95
N LYS A 182 1.44 -9.31 -14.68
CA LYS A 182 1.73 -9.16 -16.13
C LYS A 182 3.18 -8.77 -16.42
N ASN A 183 3.87 -8.22 -15.42
CA ASN A 183 5.21 -7.67 -15.56
C ASN A 183 6.32 -8.63 -15.14
N VAL A 184 6.03 -9.94 -15.09
CA VAL A 184 7.04 -10.99 -14.87
C VAL A 184 8.28 -10.83 -15.77
N PRO A 185 8.19 -10.44 -17.05
CA PRO A 185 9.37 -10.18 -17.89
C PRO A 185 10.34 -9.10 -17.35
N LEU A 186 9.88 -8.17 -16.50
CA LEU A 186 10.76 -7.17 -15.89
C LEU A 186 11.83 -7.78 -14.99
N LEU A 187 11.68 -9.04 -14.57
CA LEU A 187 12.66 -9.75 -13.75
C LEU A 187 13.95 -10.08 -14.52
N GLU A 188 13.94 -10.04 -15.86
CA GLU A 188 15.13 -10.32 -16.68
C GLU A 188 16.33 -9.44 -16.34
N LYS A 189 16.07 -8.16 -16.04
CA LYS A 189 17.11 -7.22 -15.63
C LYS A 189 17.81 -7.60 -14.31
N HIS A 190 17.20 -8.50 -13.54
CA HIS A 190 17.71 -8.96 -12.24
C HIS A 190 18.37 -10.35 -12.31
N LEU A 191 18.33 -11.04 -13.46
CA LEU A 191 19.01 -12.33 -13.65
C LEU A 191 20.50 -12.33 -13.27
N PRO A 192 21.29 -11.25 -13.53
CA PRO A 192 22.69 -11.23 -13.12
C PRO A 192 22.90 -11.42 -11.61
N ALA A 193 21.92 -11.04 -10.77
CA ALA A 193 22.01 -11.19 -9.31
C ALA A 193 22.00 -12.65 -8.85
N LEU A 194 21.52 -13.59 -9.69
CA LEU A 194 21.49 -15.02 -9.38
C LEU A 194 22.85 -15.70 -9.59
N GLY A 195 23.82 -15.06 -10.25
CA GLY A 195 25.07 -15.71 -10.68
C GLY A 195 24.82 -16.74 -11.79
N GLN A 196 25.75 -17.68 -11.98
CA GLN A 196 25.60 -18.79 -12.94
C GLN A 196 25.35 -20.09 -12.17
N ASN A 197 24.09 -20.49 -12.06
CA ASN A 197 23.69 -21.72 -11.38
C ASN A 197 22.32 -22.23 -11.90
N GLN A 198 21.94 -23.41 -11.43
CA GLN A 198 20.68 -24.06 -11.79
C GLN A 198 19.44 -23.20 -11.50
N ASN A 199 19.45 -22.36 -10.46
CA ASN A 199 18.31 -21.49 -10.16
C ASN A 199 18.14 -20.43 -11.25
N ARG A 200 19.23 -19.89 -11.79
CA ARG A 200 19.17 -18.96 -12.93
C ARG A 200 18.56 -19.62 -14.16
N GLU A 201 18.98 -20.82 -14.50
CA GLU A 201 18.44 -21.58 -15.64
C GLU A 201 16.93 -21.80 -15.50
N ILE A 202 16.47 -22.17 -14.30
CA ILE A 202 15.04 -22.33 -14.01
C ILE A 202 14.29 -21.01 -14.19
N VAL A 203 14.82 -19.89 -13.67
CA VAL A 203 14.17 -18.59 -13.79
C VAL A 203 14.12 -18.15 -15.25
N GLU A 204 15.20 -18.32 -16.02
CA GLU A 204 15.23 -18.03 -17.46
C GLU A 204 14.19 -18.86 -18.23
N GLN A 205 14.07 -20.16 -17.93
CA GLN A 205 13.05 -21.02 -18.53
C GLN A 205 11.62 -20.55 -18.20
N VAL A 206 11.34 -20.22 -16.93
CA VAL A 206 10.02 -19.72 -16.51
C VAL A 206 9.69 -18.39 -17.18
N LEU A 207 10.66 -17.48 -17.31
CA LEU A 207 10.48 -16.20 -18.00
C LEU A 207 10.16 -16.40 -19.49
N GLN A 208 10.87 -17.33 -20.15
CA GLN A 208 10.61 -17.66 -21.55
C GLN A 208 9.22 -18.28 -21.73
N LEU A 209 8.84 -19.25 -20.90
CA LEU A 209 7.50 -19.84 -20.92
C LEU A 209 6.40 -18.80 -20.68
N PHE A 210 6.60 -17.87 -19.74
CA PHE A 210 5.64 -16.80 -19.50
C PHE A 210 5.45 -15.91 -20.74
N LYS A 211 6.56 -15.56 -21.43
CA LYS A 211 6.50 -14.78 -22.67
C LYS A 211 5.77 -15.53 -23.79
N ASP A 212 6.06 -16.82 -23.97
CA ASP A 212 5.53 -17.58 -25.09
C ASP A 212 4.05 -17.98 -24.86
N GLU A 213 3.68 -18.34 -23.63
CA GLU A 213 2.37 -18.94 -23.35
C GLU A 213 1.36 -17.99 -22.69
N VAL A 214 1.82 -17.01 -21.90
CA VAL A 214 0.95 -16.11 -21.13
C VAL A 214 0.82 -14.76 -21.84
N MET A 215 1.94 -14.11 -22.19
CA MET A 215 1.91 -12.78 -22.81
C MET A 215 1.12 -12.78 -24.14
N THR A 216 1.22 -13.85 -24.92
CA THR A 216 0.50 -14.03 -26.20
C THR A 216 -1.01 -14.12 -26.04
N LYS A 217 -1.50 -14.42 -24.83
CA LYS A 217 -2.92 -14.59 -24.50
C LYS A 217 -3.44 -13.54 -23.52
N LEU A 218 -2.63 -12.56 -23.11
CA LEU A 218 -2.98 -11.61 -22.05
C LEU A 218 -4.30 -10.86 -22.32
N SER A 219 -4.57 -10.53 -23.58
CA SER A 219 -5.80 -9.85 -24.00
C SER A 219 -7.07 -10.68 -23.80
N HIS A 220 -6.95 -12.00 -23.59
CA HIS A 220 -8.09 -12.88 -23.34
C HIS A 220 -8.46 -12.95 -21.85
N PHE A 221 -7.62 -12.44 -20.96
CA PHE A 221 -7.90 -12.37 -19.53
C PHE A 221 -8.60 -11.05 -19.18
N ARG A 222 -9.51 -11.10 -18.21
CA ARG A 222 -10.10 -9.89 -17.64
C ARG A 222 -9.00 -9.09 -16.94
N GLU A 223 -8.85 -7.82 -17.32
CA GLU A 223 -8.00 -6.84 -16.63
C GLU A 223 -8.84 -5.93 -15.74
#